data_AF-X0TQF4-F1
#
_entry.id   AF-X0TQF4-F1
#
_cell.length_a   1.000
_cell.length_b   1.000
_cell.length_c   1.000
_cell.angle_alpha   90.00
_cell.angle_beta   90.00
_cell.angle_gamma   90.00
#
_symmetry.space_group_name_H-M   'P 1'
#
loop_
_entity.id
_entity.type
_entity.pdbx_description
1 polymer ?
#
loop_
_entity_poly.entity_id
_entity_poly.type
_entity_poly.pdbx_seq_one_letter_code
_entity_poly.pdbx_strand_id
1 'polypeptide(L)'
;MPAEKLTFNLSRRGRRCGAQPISYLISQALANTNVISLAAGLVDYETLPVEETRRLIDKLLGDTKTARSALQYGTTQGLAELREA
;
A
#
# COMPACT_ATOMS: atom_id res chain seq x y z
N MET A 1 28.54 -14.81 18.85
CA MET A 1 28.21 -13.60 19.64
C MET A 1 26.69 -13.55 19.79
N PRO A 2 26.12 -13.74 20.98
CA PRO A 2 24.68 -13.62 21.16
C PRO A 2 24.28 -12.14 21.02
N ALA A 3 23.23 -11.86 20.24
CA ALA A 3 22.72 -10.51 20.04
C ALA A 3 22.23 -9.93 21.37
N GLU A 4 22.87 -8.86 21.82
CA GLU A 4 22.47 -8.11 23.00
C GLU A 4 21.05 -7.55 22.79
N LYS A 5 20.11 -7.89 23.68
CA LYS A 5 18.73 -7.39 23.61
C LYS A 5 18.74 -5.89 23.92
N LEU A 6 18.69 -5.07 22.87
CA LEU A 6 18.46 -3.63 22.98
C LEU A 6 17.13 -3.37 23.68
N THR A 7 17.21 -3.01 24.96
CA THR A 7 16.04 -2.70 25.77
C THR A 7 15.77 -1.20 25.64
N PHE A 8 15.09 -0.78 24.56
CA PHE A 8 14.70 0.61 24.38
C PHE A 8 13.23 0.82 24.76
N ASN A 9 12.96 1.90 25.49
CA ASN A 9 11.61 2.25 25.89
C ASN A 9 10.88 2.99 24.77
N LEU A 10 9.71 2.49 24.37
CA LEU A 10 8.85 3.18 23.42
C LEU A 10 8.32 4.49 24.01
N SER A 11 8.12 5.51 23.16
CA SER A 11 7.44 6.74 23.56
C SER A 11 5.98 6.45 23.96
N ARG A 12 5.31 7.41 24.64
CA ARG A 12 3.89 7.28 24.98
C ARG A 12 2.99 7.08 23.74
N ARG A 13 3.39 7.60 22.57
CA ARG A 13 2.68 7.34 21.30
C ARG A 13 2.95 5.91 20.83
N GLY A 14 4.20 5.46 20.86
CA GLY A 14 4.56 4.08 20.50
C GLY A 14 3.82 3.03 21.33
N ARG A 15 3.70 3.24 22.65
CA ARG A 15 2.96 2.34 23.55
C ARG A 15 1.45 2.27 23.27
N ARG A 16 0.88 3.28 22.59
CA ARG A 16 -0.54 3.30 22.20
C ARG A 16 -0.79 2.68 20.82
N CYS A 17 0.26 2.38 20.07
CA CYS A 17 0.19 1.72 18.78
C CYS A 17 0.17 0.20 18.98
N GLY A 18 -0.99 -0.34 19.37
CA GLY A 18 -1.19 -1.78 19.48
C GLY A 18 -1.37 -2.45 18.12
N ALA A 19 -1.16 -3.77 18.07
CA ALA A 19 -1.46 -4.56 16.89
C ALA A 19 -2.94 -4.41 16.49
N GLN A 20 -3.20 -4.39 15.18
CA GLN A 20 -4.55 -4.25 14.63
C GLN A 20 -5.10 -5.64 14.33
N PRO A 21 -6.21 -6.09 14.98
CA PRO A 21 -6.77 -7.43 14.74
C PRO A 21 -7.13 -7.69 13.27
N ILE A 22 -7.54 -6.64 12.54
CA ILE A 22 -7.88 -6.73 11.12
C ILE A 22 -6.70 -7.20 10.25
N SER A 23 -5.45 -6.86 10.60
CA SER A 23 -4.27 -7.29 9.84
C SER A 23 -4.11 -8.82 9.86
N TYR A 24 -4.43 -9.45 10.99
CA TYR A 24 -4.45 -10.92 11.09
C TYR A 24 -5.57 -11.51 10.23
N LEU A 25 -6.77 -10.93 10.29
CA LEU A 25 -7.93 -11.41 9.52
C LEU A 25 -7.72 -11.30 8.01
N ILE A 26 -7.13 -10.19 7.53
CA ILE A 26 -6.74 -10.03 6.12
C ILE A 26 -5.71 -11.11 5.74
N SER A 27 -4.71 -11.37 6.58
CA SER A 27 -3.72 -12.43 6.32
C SER A 27 -4.38 -13.80 6.20
N GLN A 28 -5.34 -14.13 7.07
CA GLN A 28 -6.09 -15.39 6.97
C GLN A 28 -6.94 -15.45 5.69
N ALA A 29 -7.61 -14.36 5.33
CA ALA A 29 -8.42 -14.28 4.11
C ALA A 29 -7.61 -14.51 2.83
N LEU A 30 -6.36 -14.05 2.80
CA LEU A 30 -5.47 -14.18 1.63
C LEU A 30 -4.74 -15.53 1.58
N ALA A 31 -4.31 -16.06 2.73
CA ALA A 31 -3.44 -17.23 2.80
C ALA A 31 -4.19 -18.56 2.94
N ASN A 32 -5.45 -18.54 3.39
CA ASN A 32 -6.21 -19.74 3.69
C ASN A 32 -7.44 -19.86 2.79
N THR A 33 -7.37 -20.72 1.78
CA THR A 33 -8.46 -20.98 0.83
C THR A 33 -9.69 -21.66 1.46
N ASN A 34 -9.59 -22.19 2.67
CA ASN A 34 -10.71 -22.79 3.39
C ASN A 34 -11.51 -21.77 4.23
N VAL A 35 -11.19 -20.47 4.14
CA VAL A 35 -11.85 -19.40 4.91
C VAL A 35 -12.70 -18.56 3.97
N ILE A 36 -13.99 -18.43 4.29
CA ILE A 36 -14.85 -17.39 3.71
C ILE A 36 -14.70 -16.14 4.58
N SER A 37 -14.02 -15.11 4.08
CA SER A 37 -13.80 -13.86 4.81
C SER A 37 -14.93 -12.87 4.57
N LEU A 38 -15.66 -12.52 5.64
CA LEU A 38 -16.63 -11.42 5.65
C LEU A 38 -16.09 -10.19 6.40
N ALA A 39 -14.84 -10.26 6.89
CA ALA A 39 -14.23 -9.22 7.72
C ALA A 39 -13.30 -8.30 6.93
N ALA A 40 -12.64 -8.82 5.89
CA ALA A 40 -11.68 -8.07 5.10
C ALA A 40 -12.40 -7.26 4.01
N GLY A 41 -12.22 -5.94 3.99
CA GLY A 41 -12.73 -5.05 2.93
C GLY A 41 -11.87 -5.10 1.66
N LEU A 42 -11.59 -6.31 1.16
CA LEU A 42 -10.85 -6.50 -0.09
C LEU A 42 -11.77 -6.26 -1.28
N VAL A 43 -11.21 -5.68 -2.34
CA VAL A 43 -11.92 -5.53 -3.62
C VAL A 43 -11.95 -6.87 -4.35
N ASP A 44 -12.94 -7.04 -5.23
CA ASP A 44 -13.02 -8.21 -6.09
C ASP A 44 -11.88 -8.20 -7.12
N TYR A 45 -11.12 -9.29 -7.16
CA TYR A 45 -9.94 -9.44 -8.00
C TYR A 45 -10.27 -9.28 -9.49
N GLU A 46 -11.39 -9.85 -9.93
CA GLU A 46 -11.78 -9.84 -11.35
C GLU A 46 -12.23 -8.45 -11.82
N THR A 47 -12.48 -7.52 -10.90
CA THR A 47 -12.89 -6.14 -11.22
C THR A 47 -11.73 -5.18 -11.38
N LEU A 48 -10.50 -5.63 -11.13
CA LEU A 48 -9.32 -4.79 -11.26
C LEU A 48 -9.08 -4.41 -12.74
N PRO A 49 -8.90 -3.12 -13.07
CA PRO A 49 -8.84 -2.65 -14.46
C PRO A 49 -7.43 -2.84 -15.05
N VAL A 50 -7.05 -4.11 -15.28
CA VAL A 50 -5.68 -4.48 -15.68
C VAL A 50 -5.27 -3.83 -17.00
N GLU A 51 -6.14 -3.87 -18.01
CA GLU A 51 -5.82 -3.38 -19.36
C GLU A 51 -5.79 -1.84 -19.41
N GLU A 52 -6.73 -1.18 -18.75
CA GLU A 52 -6.75 0.28 -18.65
C GLU A 52 -5.52 0.79 -17.90
N THR A 53 -5.16 0.12 -16.81
CA THR A 53 -3.96 0.44 -16.01
C THR A 53 -2.70 0.30 -16.84
N ARG A 54 -2.55 -0.83 -17.56
CA ARG A 54 -1.40 -1.07 -18.45
C ARG A 54 -1.26 0.05 -19.49
N ARG A 55 -2.34 0.36 -20.20
CA ARG A 55 -2.37 1.40 -21.24
C ARG A 55 -1.93 2.78 -20.70
N LEU A 56 -2.37 3.14 -19.50
CA LEU A 56 -2.02 4.41 -18.88
C LEU A 56 -0.56 4.46 -18.44
N ILE A 57 -0.02 3.36 -17.89
CA ILE A 57 1.39 3.25 -17.53
C ILE A 57 2.27 3.35 -18.78
N ASP A 58 1.94 2.63 -19.86
CA ASP A 58 2.69 2.68 -21.11
C ASP A 58 2.70 4.11 -21.70
N LYS A 59 1.56 4.81 -21.63
CA LYS A 59 1.48 6.22 -22.05
C LYS A 59 2.31 7.14 -21.15
N LEU A 60 2.25 6.95 -19.83
CA LEU A 60 2.99 7.76 -18.85
C LEU A 60 4.51 7.61 -19.03
N LEU A 61 4.97 6.37 -19.24
CA LEU A 61 6.39 6.04 -19.35
C LEU A 61 6.95 6.15 -20.78
N GLY A 62 6.07 6.16 -21.79
CA GLY A 62 6.46 6.30 -23.20
C GLY A 62 6.99 7.69 -23.58
N ASP A 63 6.69 8.72 -22.79
CA ASP A 63 7.28 10.06 -22.94
C ASP A 63 8.37 10.31 -21.88
N THR A 64 9.58 10.63 -22.32
CA THR A 64 10.74 10.79 -21.42
C THR A 64 10.54 11.93 -20.42
N LYS A 65 9.86 13.02 -20.79
CA LYS A 65 9.64 14.16 -19.89
C LYS A 65 8.66 13.77 -18.78
N THR A 66 7.54 13.16 -19.16
CA THR A 66 6.49 12.73 -18.23
C THR A 66 7.00 11.59 -17.33
N ALA A 67 7.75 10.63 -17.88
CA ALA A 67 8.38 9.55 -17.13
C ALA A 67 9.36 10.07 -16.07
N ARG A 68 10.24 11.02 -16.43
CA ARG A 68 11.17 11.65 -15.48
C ARG A 68 10.44 12.40 -14.37
N SER A 69 9.33 13.07 -14.70
CA SER A 69 8.51 13.75 -13.69
C SER A 69 7.87 12.76 -12.72
N ALA A 70 7.35 11.62 -13.22
CA ALA A 70 6.71 10.59 -12.39
C ALA A 70 7.70 9.86 -11.47
N LEU A 71 8.96 9.74 -11.89
CA LEU A 71 10.03 9.06 -11.13
C LEU A 71 10.81 9.99 -10.20
N GLN A 72 10.60 11.31 -10.28
CA GLN A 72 11.29 12.30 -9.46
C GLN A 72 10.49 12.59 -8.17
N TYR A 73 11.19 13.08 -7.15
CA TYR A 73 10.57 13.70 -5.98
C TYR A 73 9.48 14.69 -6.38
N GLY A 74 8.30 14.52 -5.78
CA GLY A 74 7.17 15.44 -5.90
C GLY A 74 7.03 16.37 -4.69
N THR A 75 5.94 17.13 -4.67
CA THR A 75 5.57 17.92 -3.50
C THR A 75 4.79 17.07 -2.50
N THR A 76 4.82 17.45 -1.23
CA THR A 76 4.06 16.78 -0.15
C THR A 76 2.55 16.75 -0.43
N GLN A 77 2.03 17.70 -1.20
CA GLN A 77 0.60 17.77 -1.51
C GLN A 77 0.17 16.75 -2.57
N GLY A 78 1.10 16.10 -3.27
CA GLY A 78 0.81 15.22 -4.40
C GLY A 78 0.64 15.96 -5.73
N LEU A 79 0.15 15.25 -6.75
CA LEU A 79 -0.10 15.78 -8.09
C LEU A 79 -1.34 16.68 -8.07
N ALA A 80 -1.24 17.91 -8.57
CA ALA A 80 -2.30 18.91 -8.50
C ALA A 80 -3.54 18.47 -9.28
N GLU A 81 -3.33 17.93 -10.46
CA GLU A 81 -4.37 17.47 -11.39
C GLU A 81 -5.24 16.36 -10.78
N LEU A 82 -4.68 15.52 -9.89
CA LEU A 82 -5.46 14.49 -9.17
C LEU A 82 -6.30 15.07 -8.02
N ARG A 83 -5.91 16.22 -7.47
CA ARG A 83 -6.67 16.89 -6.42
C ARG A 83 -7.82 17.72 -6.95
N GLU A 84 -7.75 18.11 -8.22
CA GLU A 84 -8.74 18.95 -8.91
C GLU A 84 -9.71 18.14 -9.78
N ALA A 85 -9.52 16.82 -9.86
CA ALA A 85 -10.33 15.89 -10.66
C ALA A 85 -11.68 15.54 -10.02
#